data_AF-A0ABD1BYP2-F1
#
_entry.id   AF-A0ABD1BYP2-F1
#
_cell.length_a   1.000
_cell.length_b   1.000
_cell.length_c   1.000
_cell.angle_alpha   90.00
_cell.angle_beta   90.00
_cell.angle_gamma   90.00
#
_symmetry.space_group_name_H-M   'P 1'
#
loop_
_entity.id
_entity.type
_entity.pdbx_description
1 polymer ?
#
loop_
_entity_poly.entity_id
_entity_poly.type
_entity_poly.pdbx_seq_one_letter_code
_entity_poly.pdbx_strand_id
1 'polypeptide(L)'
;MEEDRAAVTGGGACRYALKPARINSEDILFCIDVDAESMVEMKTTGTNGRPLIRMECVKQAIILFIHNKLSINPDHRFAFTTLSKSAAWLKKEFTSDAESAVASLRGLSATKSSGRADLTLLFRAAAHEAKFSRAQNRILRVILMYCRSSVRPTHDWPLNQKFFTLDVMYLHDKPSTDNCPQDVYDSLVDAVEHVSEYEGYIFESGQGLARSVFKPMSMLLSHPQQRCAQDDLDIPRSLAKKVPVTETGNSEDIQTISQ
;
A
#
# COMPACT_ATOMS: atom_id res chain seq x y z
N MET A 1 -26.93 -49.18 45.04
CA MET A 1 -26.63 -47.85 45.58
C MET A 1 -25.14 -47.69 45.40
N GLU A 2 -24.75 -47.22 44.22
CA GLU A 2 -23.39 -47.23 43.69
C GLU A 2 -23.09 -45.76 43.42
N GLU A 3 -22.16 -45.19 44.20
CA GLU A 3 -21.81 -43.77 44.11
C GLU A 3 -20.95 -43.53 42.87
N ASP A 4 -21.53 -42.73 41.97
CA ASP A 4 -20.93 -42.27 40.73
C ASP A 4 -19.86 -41.20 41.03
N ARG A 5 -18.58 -41.58 40.92
CA ARG A 5 -17.46 -40.64 40.96
C ARG A 5 -17.36 -39.94 39.61
N ALA A 6 -18.01 -38.80 39.49
CA ALA A 6 -17.84 -37.88 38.38
C ALA A 6 -16.37 -37.45 38.27
N ALA A 7 -15.67 -37.97 37.26
CA ALA A 7 -14.39 -37.44 36.81
C ALA A 7 -14.63 -36.06 36.21
N VAL A 8 -14.21 -35.01 36.93
CA VAL A 8 -14.07 -33.66 36.38
C VAL A 8 -12.90 -33.71 35.39
N THR A 9 -13.21 -33.99 34.13
CA THR A 9 -12.26 -33.82 33.03
C THR A 9 -12.05 -32.31 32.85
N GLY A 10 -10.85 -31.87 33.25
CA GLY A 10 -10.41 -30.49 33.14
C GLY A 10 -10.63 -29.94 31.74
N GLY A 11 -11.21 -28.74 31.69
CA GLY A 11 -11.49 -28.01 30.47
C GLY A 11 -10.26 -27.96 29.56
N GLY A 12 -10.36 -28.65 28.42
CA GLY A 12 -9.40 -28.51 27.35
C GLY A 12 -9.43 -27.07 26.88
N ALA A 13 -8.39 -26.30 27.21
CA ALA A 13 -8.15 -25.01 26.60
C ALA A 13 -8.16 -25.23 25.08
N CYS A 14 -9.21 -24.72 24.43
CA CYS A 14 -9.38 -24.83 22.99
C CYS A 14 -8.24 -24.02 22.37
N ARG A 15 -7.13 -24.70 22.03
CA ARG A 15 -5.99 -24.08 21.38
C ARG A 15 -6.49 -23.58 20.03
N TYR A 16 -6.63 -22.26 19.91
CA TYR A 16 -6.97 -21.65 18.64
C TYR A 16 -5.88 -22.00 17.63
N ALA A 17 -6.21 -22.86 16.68
CA ALA A 17 -5.32 -23.29 15.61
C ALA A 17 -5.79 -22.65 14.32
N LEU A 18 -5.03 -21.67 13.83
CA LEU A 18 -5.26 -21.10 12.50
C LEU A 18 -5.00 -22.18 11.45
N LYS A 19 -5.90 -22.29 10.47
CA LYS A 19 -5.65 -23.15 9.31
C LYS A 19 -4.39 -22.63 8.60
N PRO A 20 -3.39 -23.49 8.31
CA PRO A 20 -2.24 -23.09 7.53
C PRO A 20 -2.71 -22.58 6.16
N ALA A 21 -2.49 -21.29 5.88
CA ALA A 21 -2.70 -20.71 4.57
C ALA A 21 -1.33 -20.48 3.92
N ARG A 22 -1.13 -20.98 2.70
CA ARG A 22 0.07 -20.65 1.92
C ARG A 22 -0.13 -19.25 1.36
N ILE A 23 0.75 -18.34 1.76
CA ILE A 23 0.82 -16.99 1.22
C ILE A 23 1.72 -17.05 0.00
N ASN A 24 1.23 -16.59 -1.15
CA ASN A 24 1.98 -16.61 -2.39
C ASN A 24 3.08 -15.54 -2.38
N SER A 25 4.22 -15.78 -3.00
CA SER A 25 5.20 -14.72 -3.21
C SER A 25 4.67 -13.70 -4.23
N GLU A 26 4.94 -12.41 -4.01
CA GLU A 26 4.51 -11.30 -4.88
C GLU A 26 5.52 -11.00 -5.98
N ASP A 27 5.00 -10.77 -7.19
CA ASP A 27 5.63 -9.93 -8.21
C ASP A 27 5.05 -8.52 -8.08
N ILE A 28 5.90 -7.53 -7.83
CA ILE A 28 5.48 -6.16 -7.53
C ILE A 28 5.95 -5.23 -8.65
N LEU A 29 4.99 -4.69 -9.39
CA LEU A 29 5.22 -3.72 -10.46
C LEU A 29 5.02 -2.31 -9.91
N PHE A 30 6.11 -1.53 -9.83
CA PHE A 30 5.99 -0.10 -9.57
C PHE A 30 5.68 0.64 -10.86
N CYS A 31 4.65 1.50 -10.83
CA CYS A 31 4.40 2.48 -11.88
C CYS A 31 4.59 3.88 -11.32
N ILE A 32 5.56 4.62 -11.86
CA ILE A 32 5.98 5.91 -11.30
C ILE A 32 5.60 7.01 -12.28
N ASP A 33 4.73 7.93 -11.85
CA ASP A 33 4.41 9.13 -12.62
C ASP A 33 5.63 10.04 -12.72
N VAL A 34 6.02 10.35 -13.96
CA VAL A 34 7.16 11.20 -14.30
C VAL A 34 6.75 12.58 -14.75
N ASP A 35 5.56 13.06 -14.38
CA ASP A 35 5.14 14.43 -14.66
C ASP A 35 6.02 15.49 -13.98
N ALA A 36 5.97 16.72 -14.47
CA ALA A 36 6.65 17.87 -13.88
C ALA A 36 6.20 18.12 -12.43
N GLU A 37 4.96 17.79 -12.06
CA GLU A 37 4.49 17.88 -10.66
C GLU A 37 5.31 16.97 -9.72
N SER A 38 6.03 15.95 -10.22
CA SER A 38 6.95 15.17 -9.37
C SER A 38 8.21 15.94 -8.93
N MET A 39 8.47 17.13 -9.48
CA MET A 39 9.61 17.98 -9.11
C MET A 39 9.28 18.97 -7.98
N VAL A 40 8.04 19.02 -7.50
CA VAL A 40 7.64 19.92 -6.42
C VAL A 40 8.45 19.63 -5.15
N GLU A 41 8.91 20.70 -4.49
CA GLU A 41 9.65 20.61 -3.24
C GLU A 41 8.76 20.12 -2.10
N MET A 42 9.28 19.17 -1.34
CA MET A 42 8.69 18.69 -0.10
C MET A 42 9.07 19.64 1.03
N LYS A 43 8.19 19.81 2.03
CA LYS A 43 8.39 20.57 3.26
C LYS A 43 9.30 19.83 4.24
N THR A 44 10.45 19.37 3.77
CA THR A 44 11.48 18.68 4.54
C THR A 44 12.82 18.91 3.86
N THR A 45 13.84 19.28 4.64
CA THR A 45 15.21 19.39 4.14
C THR A 45 15.83 17.99 4.04
N GLY A 46 16.41 17.67 2.88
CA GLY A 46 17.19 16.45 2.69
C GLY A 46 18.48 16.45 3.49
N THR A 47 19.27 15.39 3.36
CA THR A 47 20.47 15.09 4.17
C THR A 47 21.60 16.14 4.11
N ASN A 48 21.49 17.15 3.26
CA ASN A 48 22.47 18.24 3.10
C ASN A 48 21.82 19.64 3.14
N GLY A 49 20.64 19.79 3.74
CA GLY A 49 19.89 21.06 3.77
C GLY A 49 19.23 21.43 2.43
N ARG A 50 19.44 20.64 1.37
CA ARG A 50 18.77 20.84 0.07
C ARG A 50 17.28 20.47 0.16
N PRO A 51 16.39 21.21 -0.52
CA PRO A 51 14.99 20.81 -0.65
C PRO A 51 14.88 19.41 -1.25
N LEU A 52 14.15 18.52 -0.57
CA LEU A 52 13.85 17.18 -1.10
C LEU A 52 12.68 17.31 -2.07
N ILE A 53 12.84 16.96 -3.34
CA ILE A 53 11.71 16.94 -4.28
C ILE A 53 10.88 15.66 -4.15
N ARG A 54 9.61 15.73 -4.54
CA ARG A 54 8.64 14.62 -4.46
C ARG A 54 9.17 13.33 -5.11
N MET A 55 9.73 13.42 -6.31
CA MET A 55 10.34 12.28 -7.03
C MET A 55 11.46 11.61 -6.22
N GLU A 56 12.34 12.38 -5.57
CA GLU A 56 13.43 11.84 -4.77
C GLU A 56 12.90 11.18 -3.48
N CYS A 57 11.88 11.77 -2.86
CA CYS A 57 11.18 11.14 -1.74
C CYS A 57 10.52 9.82 -2.13
N VAL A 58 9.88 9.76 -3.31
CA VAL A 58 9.27 8.53 -3.86
C VAL A 58 10.33 7.46 -4.10
N LYS A 59 11.45 7.80 -4.74
CA LYS A 59 12.57 6.85 -4.95
C LYS A 59 13.07 6.27 -3.63
N GLN A 60 13.34 7.12 -2.64
CA GLN A 60 13.81 6.67 -1.33
C GLN A 60 12.80 5.77 -0.62
N ALA A 61 11.51 6.09 -0.70
CA ALA A 61 10.47 5.27 -0.11
C ALA A 61 10.31 3.90 -0.80
N ILE A 62 10.45 3.84 -2.14
CA ILE A 62 10.45 2.58 -2.89
C ILE A 62 11.69 1.74 -2.54
N ILE A 63 12.88 2.34 -2.45
CA ILE A 63 14.10 1.63 -2.06
C ILE A 63 13.93 1.01 -0.66
N LEU A 64 13.44 1.80 0.30
CA LEU A 64 13.18 1.31 1.64
C LEU A 64 12.11 0.19 1.65
N PHE A 65 11.07 0.33 0.84
CA PHE A 65 10.05 -0.70 0.66
C PHE A 65 10.67 -2.01 0.18
N ILE A 66 11.49 -1.98 -0.89
CA ILE A 66 12.10 -3.17 -1.49
C ILE A 66 12.95 -3.92 -0.46
N HIS A 67 13.83 -3.21 0.25
CA HIS A 67 14.67 -3.84 1.27
C HIS A 67 13.85 -4.48 2.40
N ASN A 68 12.81 -3.80 2.90
CA ASN A 68 11.95 -4.36 3.94
C ASN A 68 11.08 -5.51 3.42
N LYS A 69 10.62 -5.43 2.17
CA LYS A 69 9.79 -6.48 1.59
C LYS A 69 10.60 -7.75 1.36
N LEU A 70 11.84 -7.62 0.89
CA LEU A 70 12.77 -8.74 0.75
C LEU A 70 13.22 -9.33 2.10
N SER A 71 13.32 -8.53 3.16
CA SER A 71 13.62 -9.05 4.50
C SER A 71 12.47 -9.87 5.09
N ILE A 72 11.22 -9.54 4.72
CA ILE A 72 10.03 -10.33 5.06
C ILE A 72 10.02 -11.65 4.28
N ASN A 73 10.27 -11.60 2.96
CA ASN A 73 10.37 -12.78 2.12
C ASN A 73 11.30 -12.49 0.91
N PRO A 74 12.44 -13.20 0.80
CA PRO A 74 13.44 -12.94 -0.25
C PRO A 74 12.95 -13.35 -1.65
N ASP A 75 11.88 -14.15 -1.75
CA ASP A 75 11.34 -14.59 -3.03
C ASP A 75 10.51 -13.51 -3.73
N HIS A 76 10.20 -12.37 -3.09
CA HIS A 76 9.52 -11.26 -3.75
C HIS A 76 10.36 -10.69 -4.91
N ARG A 77 9.72 -10.28 -6.00
CA ARG A 77 10.40 -9.72 -7.18
C ARG A 77 9.80 -8.37 -7.58
N PHE A 78 10.61 -7.53 -8.21
CA PHE A 78 10.25 -6.15 -8.55
C PHE A 78 10.54 -5.83 -10.01
N ALA A 79 9.63 -5.09 -10.64
CA ALA A 79 9.78 -4.49 -11.96
C ALA A 79 9.28 -3.04 -11.93
N PHE A 80 9.61 -2.27 -12.98
CA PHE A 80 9.38 -0.83 -13.00
C PHE A 80 8.81 -0.35 -14.34
N THR A 81 7.80 0.51 -14.26
CA THR A 81 7.26 1.29 -15.37
C THR A 81 7.20 2.76 -14.98
N THR A 82 7.17 3.62 -15.99
CA THR A 82 6.92 5.05 -15.83
C THR A 82 5.60 5.43 -16.47
N LEU A 83 4.90 6.40 -15.90
CA LEU A 83 3.70 6.99 -16.48
C LEU A 83 3.98 8.42 -16.94
N SER A 84 3.92 8.64 -18.25
CA SER A 84 3.88 9.99 -18.85
C SER A 84 2.49 10.22 -19.47
N LYS A 85 2.36 10.21 -20.80
CA LYS A 85 1.04 10.12 -21.46
C LYS A 85 0.39 8.77 -21.26
N SER A 86 1.21 7.72 -21.29
CA SER A 86 0.85 6.32 -21.06
C SER A 86 2.03 5.61 -20.37
N ALA A 87 1.78 4.38 -19.91
CA ALA A 87 2.81 3.59 -19.26
C ALA A 87 3.87 3.07 -20.24
N ALA A 88 5.13 3.11 -19.81
CA ALA A 88 6.28 2.55 -20.52
C ALA A 88 7.18 1.78 -19.55
N TRP A 89 7.85 0.72 -20.03
CA TRP A 89 8.78 -0.07 -19.22
C TRP A 89 10.05 0.72 -18.92
N LEU A 90 10.40 0.81 -17.64
CA LEU A 90 11.73 1.23 -17.19
C LEU A 90 12.64 0.01 -17.01
N LYS A 91 12.08 -1.07 -16.47
CA LYS A 91 12.70 -2.39 -16.32
C LYS A 91 11.60 -3.44 -16.27
N LYS A 92 11.63 -4.35 -17.25
CA LYS A 92 10.55 -5.34 -17.44
C LYS A 92 10.79 -6.60 -16.62
N GLU A 93 12.05 -7.00 -16.47
CA GLU A 93 12.43 -8.24 -15.81
C GLU A 93 12.25 -8.12 -14.29
N PHE A 94 11.32 -8.93 -13.76
CA PHE A 94 11.11 -9.07 -12.32
C PHE A 94 12.35 -9.68 -11.65
N THR A 95 12.91 -8.99 -10.66
CA THR A 95 14.09 -9.44 -9.92
C THR A 95 13.96 -9.25 -8.41
N SER A 96 14.58 -10.13 -7.64
CA SER A 96 14.75 -9.99 -6.18
C SER A 96 16.05 -9.25 -5.81
N ASP A 97 16.88 -8.88 -6.80
CA ASP A 97 18.10 -8.12 -6.59
C ASP A 97 17.77 -6.64 -6.30
N ALA A 98 17.90 -6.27 -5.02
CA ALA A 98 17.68 -4.91 -4.54
C ALA A 98 18.64 -3.90 -5.18
N GLU A 99 19.90 -4.24 -5.43
CA GLU A 99 20.88 -3.32 -6.02
C GLU A 99 20.51 -2.99 -7.46
N SER A 100 20.13 -4.02 -8.23
CA SER A 100 19.64 -3.86 -9.60
C SER A 100 18.34 -3.04 -9.65
N ALA A 101 17.46 -3.16 -8.67
CA ALA A 101 16.25 -2.34 -8.56
C ALA A 101 16.58 -0.87 -8.20
N VAL A 102 17.48 -0.65 -7.25
CA VAL A 102 18.00 0.67 -6.87
C VAL A 102 18.65 1.37 -8.07
N ALA A 103 19.45 0.64 -8.85
CA ALA A 103 20.11 1.16 -10.04
C ALA A 103 19.09 1.70 -11.07
N SER A 104 17.97 0.99 -11.29
CA SER A 104 16.90 1.46 -12.19
C SER A 104 16.26 2.76 -11.71
N LEU A 105 16.04 2.92 -10.41
CA LEU A 105 15.46 4.13 -9.83
C LEU A 105 16.39 5.34 -9.87
N ARG A 106 17.72 5.14 -9.84
CA ARG A 106 18.70 6.24 -9.91
C ARG A 106 18.58 7.03 -11.21
N GLY A 107 18.40 6.33 -12.35
CA GLY A 107 18.28 6.96 -13.68
C GLY A 107 16.95 7.64 -13.97
N LEU A 108 15.93 7.42 -13.13
CA LEU A 108 14.60 7.99 -13.32
C LEU A 108 14.61 9.52 -13.12
N SER A 109 13.97 10.26 -13.99
CA SER A 109 13.83 11.71 -13.89
C SER A 109 12.43 12.16 -14.30
N ALA A 110 12.02 13.32 -13.80
CA ALA A 110 10.78 13.94 -14.26
C ALA A 110 10.92 14.38 -15.72
N THR A 111 9.80 14.31 -16.41
CA THR A 111 9.63 14.74 -17.79
C THR A 111 8.76 16.00 -17.84
N LYS A 112 8.54 16.54 -19.03
CA LYS A 112 7.62 17.67 -19.20
C LYS A 112 6.20 17.27 -18.83
N SER A 113 5.43 18.23 -18.33
CA SER A 113 4.03 17.98 -17.99
C SER A 113 3.25 17.40 -19.16
N SER A 114 2.50 16.36 -18.86
CA SER A 114 1.69 15.62 -19.79
C SER A 114 0.22 15.80 -19.41
N GLY A 115 -0.53 16.56 -20.21
CA GLY A 115 -1.98 16.79 -20.01
C GLY A 115 -2.87 15.56 -20.18
N ARG A 116 -2.30 14.35 -20.21
CA ARG A 116 -3.01 13.06 -20.27
C ARG A 116 -2.28 12.03 -19.42
N ALA A 117 -3.02 11.17 -18.73
CA ALA A 117 -2.49 10.03 -18.00
C ALA A 117 -3.34 8.79 -18.31
N ASP A 118 -2.93 8.00 -19.30
CA ASP A 118 -3.65 6.80 -19.74
C ASP A 118 -3.07 5.53 -19.10
N LEU A 119 -3.85 4.90 -18.22
CA LEU A 119 -3.48 3.68 -17.50
C LEU A 119 -3.75 2.41 -18.32
N THR A 120 -4.35 2.49 -19.51
CA THR A 120 -4.72 1.31 -20.33
C THR A 120 -3.52 0.41 -20.60
N LEU A 121 -2.37 0.98 -20.96
CA LEU A 121 -1.17 0.19 -21.22
C LEU A 121 -0.57 -0.42 -19.94
N LEU A 122 -0.70 0.28 -18.80
CA LEU A 122 -0.30 -0.27 -17.49
C LEU A 122 -1.14 -1.51 -17.17
N PHE A 123 -2.45 -1.42 -17.31
CA PHE A 123 -3.37 -2.51 -16.98
C PHE A 123 -3.20 -3.70 -17.91
N ARG A 124 -2.99 -3.46 -19.22
CA ARG A 124 -2.67 -4.53 -20.18
C ARG A 124 -1.36 -5.23 -19.83
N ALA A 125 -0.32 -4.46 -19.51
CA ALA A 125 0.96 -5.01 -19.09
C ALA A 125 0.83 -5.82 -17.79
N ALA A 126 0.17 -5.27 -16.78
CA ALA A 126 -0.06 -5.94 -15.51
C ALA A 126 -0.89 -7.22 -15.68
N ALA A 127 -2.00 -7.19 -16.41
CA ALA A 127 -2.80 -8.38 -16.68
C ALA A 127 -2.03 -9.48 -17.44
N HIS A 128 -1.14 -9.08 -18.36
CA HIS A 128 -0.24 -10.01 -19.03
C HIS A 128 0.72 -10.66 -18.03
N GLU A 129 1.49 -9.86 -17.28
CA GLU A 129 2.46 -10.37 -16.29
C GLU A 129 1.79 -11.20 -15.20
N ALA A 130 0.57 -10.86 -14.79
CA ALA A 130 -0.17 -11.61 -13.77
C ALA A 130 -0.47 -13.05 -14.18
N LYS A 131 -0.57 -13.35 -15.48
CA LYS A 131 -0.71 -14.74 -15.97
C LYS A 131 0.58 -15.52 -15.75
N PHE A 132 1.73 -14.91 -16.00
CA PHE A 132 3.05 -15.52 -15.76
C PHE A 132 3.32 -15.70 -14.27
N SER A 133 2.98 -14.71 -13.44
CA SER A 133 3.06 -14.83 -11.98
C SER A 133 2.23 -16.00 -11.47
N ARG A 134 0.96 -16.12 -11.90
CA ARG A 134 0.07 -17.23 -11.49
C ARG A 134 0.62 -18.60 -11.91
N ALA A 135 1.20 -18.72 -13.10
CA ALA A 135 1.82 -19.96 -13.56
C ALA A 135 2.99 -20.41 -12.66
N GLN A 136 3.61 -19.48 -11.93
CA GLN A 136 4.66 -19.74 -10.95
C GLN A 136 4.15 -19.77 -9.50
N ASN A 137 2.83 -19.84 -9.29
CA ASN A 137 2.17 -19.78 -7.98
C ASN A 137 2.50 -18.48 -7.22
N ARG A 138 2.48 -17.35 -7.93
CA ARG A 138 2.74 -16.00 -7.42
C ARG A 138 1.57 -15.08 -7.73
N ILE A 139 1.41 -14.01 -6.96
CA ILE A 139 0.42 -12.96 -7.25
C ILE A 139 1.12 -11.74 -7.85
N LEU A 140 0.40 -11.00 -8.70
CA LEU A 140 0.88 -9.71 -9.20
C LEU A 140 0.21 -8.57 -8.44
N ARG A 141 1.04 -7.63 -8.00
CA ARG A 141 0.63 -6.38 -7.37
C ARG A 141 1.22 -5.21 -8.12
N VAL A 142 0.41 -4.18 -8.37
CA VAL A 142 0.83 -2.92 -8.97
C VAL A 142 0.77 -1.84 -7.90
N ILE A 143 1.84 -1.07 -7.74
CA ILE A 143 1.87 0.12 -6.87
C ILE A 143 2.08 1.34 -7.77
N LEU A 144 1.03 2.15 -7.92
CA LEU A 144 1.04 3.37 -8.71
C LEU A 144 1.38 4.58 -7.83
N MET A 145 2.47 5.26 -8.16
CA MET A 145 2.81 6.57 -7.59
C MET A 145 2.29 7.65 -8.54
N TYR A 146 1.14 8.25 -8.23
CA TYR A 146 0.49 9.27 -9.07
C TYR A 146 0.73 10.67 -8.52
N CYS A 147 1.17 11.61 -9.36
CA CYS A 147 1.64 12.93 -8.89
C CYS A 147 0.88 14.14 -9.45
N ARG A 148 -0.10 13.95 -10.35
CA ARG A 148 -0.78 15.05 -11.03
C ARG A 148 -2.03 15.48 -10.30
N SER A 149 -2.16 16.77 -10.01
CA SER A 149 -3.31 17.32 -9.29
C SER A 149 -4.44 17.79 -10.21
N SER A 150 -4.15 18.00 -11.49
CA SER A 150 -5.09 18.57 -12.48
C SER A 150 -5.52 17.59 -13.58
N VAL A 151 -4.91 16.41 -13.65
CA VAL A 151 -5.15 15.43 -14.71
C VAL A 151 -5.83 14.20 -14.11
N ARG A 152 -7.02 13.87 -14.58
CA ARG A 152 -7.67 12.60 -14.25
C ARG A 152 -6.98 11.46 -15.00
N PRO A 153 -6.60 10.36 -14.33
CA PRO A 153 -6.20 9.15 -15.04
C PRO A 153 -7.40 8.57 -15.79
N THR A 154 -7.15 8.09 -17.00
CA THR A 154 -8.18 7.43 -17.83
C THR A 154 -7.73 6.02 -18.16
N HIS A 155 -8.68 5.10 -18.36
CA HIS A 155 -8.37 3.78 -18.88
C HIS A 155 -9.54 3.21 -19.68
N ASP A 156 -9.21 2.42 -20.69
CA ASP A 156 -10.13 1.53 -21.37
C ASP A 156 -9.85 0.09 -20.91
N TRP A 157 -10.59 -0.33 -19.87
CA TRP A 157 -10.42 -1.63 -19.23
C TRP A 157 -11.77 -2.32 -19.02
N PRO A 158 -11.95 -3.60 -19.43
CA PRO A 158 -13.22 -4.28 -19.29
C PRO A 158 -13.69 -4.42 -17.84
N LEU A 159 -14.97 -4.11 -17.61
CA LEU A 159 -15.68 -4.44 -16.37
C LEU A 159 -15.57 -5.97 -16.15
N ASN A 160 -15.09 -6.39 -14.97
CA ASN A 160 -14.86 -7.79 -14.53
C ASN A 160 -13.49 -8.43 -14.82
N GLN A 161 -12.47 -7.67 -15.25
CA GLN A 161 -11.11 -8.21 -15.37
C GLN A 161 -10.22 -7.80 -14.20
N LYS A 162 -10.19 -8.65 -13.16
CA LYS A 162 -9.39 -8.46 -11.94
C LYS A 162 -8.25 -9.46 -11.88
N PHE A 163 -7.14 -9.15 -12.58
CA PHE A 163 -6.00 -10.06 -12.69
C PHE A 163 -4.86 -9.77 -11.71
N PHE A 164 -4.83 -8.58 -11.11
CA PHE A 164 -3.77 -8.12 -10.21
C PHE A 164 -4.40 -7.25 -9.13
N THR A 165 -3.63 -6.89 -8.10
CA THR A 165 -4.09 -5.89 -7.10
C THR A 165 -3.44 -4.55 -7.38
N LEU A 166 -4.21 -3.47 -7.39
CA LEU A 166 -3.70 -2.10 -7.54
C LEU A 166 -3.69 -1.40 -6.18
N ASP A 167 -2.53 -0.86 -5.82
CA ASP A 167 -2.41 0.15 -4.78
C ASP A 167 -2.00 1.48 -5.40
N VAL A 168 -2.44 2.57 -4.78
CA VAL A 168 -2.17 3.94 -5.24
C VAL A 168 -1.59 4.77 -4.11
N MET A 169 -0.50 5.45 -4.39
CA MET A 169 -0.04 6.61 -3.63
C MET A 169 -0.28 7.85 -4.46
N TYR A 170 -1.29 8.64 -4.07
CA TYR A 170 -1.63 9.90 -4.71
C TYR A 170 -0.98 11.08 -3.98
N LEU A 171 0.00 11.71 -4.63
CA LEU A 171 0.70 12.87 -4.12
C LEU A 171 0.31 14.08 -4.95
N HIS A 172 -0.22 15.12 -4.32
CA HIS A 172 -0.73 16.26 -5.06
C HIS A 172 -0.46 17.57 -4.33
N ASP A 173 -0.67 18.68 -5.04
CA ASP A 173 -0.73 19.99 -4.43
C ASP A 173 -2.14 20.28 -3.93
N LYS A 174 -2.27 21.24 -3.01
CA LYS A 174 -3.58 21.61 -2.47
C LYS A 174 -4.52 22.09 -3.60
N PRO A 175 -5.84 21.92 -3.43
CA PRO A 175 -6.82 22.46 -4.37
C PRO A 175 -6.59 23.97 -4.62
N SER A 176 -6.78 24.39 -5.87
CA SER A 176 -6.59 25.74 -6.38
C SER A 176 -7.52 25.96 -7.57
N THR A 177 -7.45 27.11 -8.24
CA THR A 177 -8.23 27.37 -9.45
C THR A 177 -7.83 26.48 -10.64
N ASP A 178 -6.61 25.95 -10.62
CA ASP A 178 -6.00 25.28 -11.76
C ASP A 178 -5.98 23.76 -11.61
N ASN A 179 -6.45 23.23 -10.48
CA ASN A 179 -6.46 21.80 -10.19
C ASN A 179 -7.67 21.37 -9.34
N CYS A 180 -8.09 20.11 -9.49
CA CYS A 180 -9.11 19.51 -8.63
C CYS A 180 -8.61 18.14 -8.16
N PRO A 181 -7.84 18.07 -7.05
CA PRO A 181 -7.36 16.81 -6.53
C PRO A 181 -8.46 15.81 -6.16
N GLN A 182 -9.65 16.29 -5.79
CA GLN A 182 -10.78 15.42 -5.48
C GLN A 182 -11.22 14.63 -6.71
N ASP A 183 -11.43 15.28 -7.85
CA ASP A 183 -11.79 14.63 -9.11
C ASP A 183 -10.77 13.56 -9.53
N VAL A 184 -9.48 13.83 -9.27
CA VAL A 184 -8.40 12.89 -9.56
C VAL A 184 -8.42 11.72 -8.58
N TYR A 185 -8.61 11.99 -7.28
CA TYR A 185 -8.73 10.98 -6.24
C TYR A 185 -9.89 10.03 -6.54
N ASP A 186 -11.07 10.56 -6.85
CA ASP A 186 -12.26 9.76 -7.18
C ASP A 186 -11.98 8.85 -8.40
N SER A 187 -11.33 9.38 -9.44
CA SER A 187 -10.93 8.60 -10.62
C SER A 187 -9.91 7.48 -10.27
N LEU A 188 -9.04 7.71 -9.29
CA LEU A 188 -8.08 6.71 -8.81
C LEU A 188 -8.77 5.65 -7.95
N VAL A 189 -9.73 6.03 -7.09
CA VAL A 189 -10.56 5.09 -6.32
C VAL A 189 -11.30 4.15 -7.28
N ASP A 190 -11.99 4.71 -8.28
CA ASP A 190 -12.68 3.93 -9.31
C ASP A 190 -11.74 2.93 -9.99
N ALA A 191 -10.53 3.37 -10.35
CA ALA A 191 -9.53 2.50 -10.96
C ALA A 191 -9.07 1.37 -10.02
N VAL A 192 -8.86 1.65 -8.73
CA VAL A 192 -8.50 0.64 -7.72
C VAL A 192 -9.61 -0.41 -7.59
N GLU A 193 -10.86 0.01 -7.42
CA GLU A 193 -12.01 -0.89 -7.27
C GLU A 193 -12.22 -1.76 -8.51
N HIS A 194 -12.05 -1.16 -9.69
CA HIS A 194 -12.32 -1.81 -10.98
C HIS A 194 -11.35 -2.94 -11.31
N VAL A 195 -10.06 -2.78 -11.01
CA VAL A 195 -9.01 -3.72 -11.46
C VAL A 195 -8.49 -4.67 -10.39
N SER A 196 -8.72 -4.38 -9.10
CA SER A 196 -8.07 -5.12 -8.02
C SER A 196 -8.73 -6.46 -7.70
N GLU A 197 -7.91 -7.53 -7.71
CA GLU A 197 -8.27 -8.89 -7.32
C GLU A 197 -8.45 -9.06 -5.80
N TYR A 198 -7.49 -8.53 -5.03
CA TYR A 198 -7.62 -8.39 -3.57
C TYR A 198 -7.95 -6.93 -3.24
N GLU A 199 -8.27 -6.65 -1.98
CA GLU A 199 -8.44 -5.27 -1.48
C GLU A 199 -7.26 -4.40 -1.91
N GLY A 200 -7.51 -3.33 -2.65
CA GLY A 200 -6.50 -2.36 -3.08
C GLY A 200 -6.51 -1.15 -2.15
N TYR A 201 -5.34 -0.62 -1.82
CA TYR A 201 -5.21 0.54 -0.95
C TYR A 201 -4.93 1.81 -1.74
N ILE A 202 -5.55 2.91 -1.35
CA ILE A 202 -5.27 4.25 -1.88
C ILE A 202 -4.93 5.21 -0.74
N PHE A 203 -3.73 5.79 -0.81
CA PHE A 203 -3.27 6.80 0.13
C PHE A 203 -3.09 8.13 -0.57
N GLU A 204 -3.58 9.20 0.05
CA GLU A 204 -3.53 10.56 -0.48
C GLU A 204 -2.68 11.48 0.42
N SER A 205 -1.95 12.41 -0.19
CA SER A 205 -1.23 13.45 0.55
C SER A 205 -1.08 14.75 -0.25
N GLY A 206 -1.79 15.80 0.19
CA GLY A 206 -1.62 17.19 -0.27
C GLY A 206 -0.57 18.05 0.48
N GLN A 207 0.13 17.51 1.49
CA GLN A 207 0.91 18.35 2.43
C GLN A 207 2.39 18.53 2.09
N GLY A 208 2.92 17.68 1.22
CA GLY A 208 4.33 17.70 0.82
C GLY A 208 5.31 17.32 1.93
N LEU A 209 4.89 16.60 2.98
CA LEU A 209 5.81 16.14 4.04
C LEU A 209 6.43 14.79 3.65
N ALA A 210 7.73 14.58 3.88
CA ALA A 210 8.33 13.28 3.55
C ALA A 210 7.62 12.11 4.27
N ARG A 211 7.22 12.32 5.54
CA ARG A 211 6.50 11.33 6.34
C ARG A 211 5.18 10.88 5.71
N SER A 212 4.52 11.72 4.92
CA SER A 212 3.26 11.34 4.26
C SER A 212 3.47 10.37 3.08
N VAL A 213 4.71 10.17 2.62
CA VAL A 213 5.07 9.11 1.67
C VAL A 213 5.58 7.86 2.39
N PHE A 214 6.50 8.03 3.36
CA PHE A 214 7.09 6.88 4.04
C PHE A 214 6.08 6.09 4.88
N LYS A 215 5.19 6.78 5.62
CA LYS A 215 4.22 6.10 6.50
C LYS A 215 3.27 5.20 5.69
N PRO A 216 2.61 5.64 4.61
CA PRO A 216 1.76 4.74 3.85
C PRO A 216 2.55 3.70 3.04
N MET A 217 3.76 4.01 2.57
CA MET A 217 4.63 2.97 1.98
C MET A 217 4.97 1.85 2.97
N SER A 218 5.14 2.15 4.26
CA SER A 218 5.29 1.12 5.30
C SER A 218 4.01 0.30 5.50
N MET A 219 2.82 0.92 5.41
CA MET A 219 1.56 0.17 5.46
C MET A 219 1.40 -0.75 4.24
N LEU A 220 1.83 -0.29 3.06
CA LEU A 220 1.85 -1.10 1.84
C LEU A 220 2.79 -2.32 1.94
N LEU A 221 3.68 -2.44 2.94
CA LEU A 221 4.45 -3.68 3.13
C LEU A 221 3.54 -4.88 3.41
N SER A 222 2.33 -4.66 3.93
CA SER A 222 1.34 -5.72 4.16
C SER A 222 1.05 -6.51 2.87
N HIS A 223 1.00 -7.83 2.98
CA HIS A 223 0.71 -8.71 1.86
C HIS A 223 -0.78 -8.61 1.46
N PRO A 224 -1.15 -8.53 0.16
CA PRO A 224 -2.55 -8.41 -0.28
C PRO A 224 -3.47 -9.52 0.24
N GLN A 225 -3.00 -10.77 0.32
CA GLN A 225 -3.77 -11.90 0.88
C GLN A 225 -3.91 -11.89 2.41
N GLN A 226 -3.25 -10.97 3.13
CA GLN A 226 -3.21 -10.96 4.60
C GLN A 226 -3.71 -9.67 5.23
N ARG A 227 -3.67 -8.55 4.50
CA ARG A 227 -4.13 -7.25 5.01
C ARG A 227 -5.64 -7.21 5.14
N CYS A 228 -6.13 -6.44 6.10
CA CYS A 228 -7.56 -6.16 6.26
C CYS A 228 -8.06 -5.16 5.20
N ALA A 229 -9.31 -4.73 5.30
CA ALA A 229 -9.79 -3.58 4.54
C ALA A 229 -9.02 -2.31 4.97
N GLN A 230 -8.90 -1.33 4.07
CA GLN A 230 -8.17 -0.10 4.41
C GLN A 230 -8.82 0.66 5.58
N ASP A 231 -10.16 0.63 5.66
CA ASP A 231 -10.94 1.27 6.73
C ASP A 231 -10.71 0.65 8.11
N ASP A 232 -10.24 -0.60 8.16
CA ASP A 232 -9.95 -1.34 9.38
C ASP A 232 -8.49 -1.17 9.86
N LEU A 233 -7.67 -0.37 9.16
CA LEU A 233 -6.28 -0.12 9.54
C LEU A 233 -6.18 0.67 10.85
N ASP A 234 -6.15 -0.02 11.99
CA ASP A 234 -5.75 0.56 13.26
C ASP A 234 -4.22 0.61 13.32
N ILE A 235 -3.64 1.78 13.10
CA ILE A 235 -2.20 1.97 13.29
C ILE A 235 -1.95 1.86 14.79
N PRO A 236 -1.12 0.91 15.27
CA PRO A 236 -0.89 0.74 16.69
C PRO A 236 -0.50 2.08 17.30
N ARG A 237 -1.38 2.61 18.17
CA ARG A 237 -1.06 3.79 18.97
C ARG A 237 0.23 3.47 19.71
N SER A 238 1.14 4.45 19.78
CA SER A 238 2.41 4.29 20.50
C SER A 238 2.17 3.56 21.82
N LEU A 239 2.87 2.42 22.03
CA LEU A 239 2.74 1.62 23.24
C LEU A 239 3.02 2.44 24.52
N ALA A 240 3.79 3.52 24.39
CA ALA A 240 4.07 4.47 25.46
C ALA A 240 2.85 5.33 25.88
N LYS A 241 1.74 5.30 25.14
CA LYS A 241 0.51 6.03 25.44
C LYS A 241 -0.65 5.14 25.90
N LYS A 242 -0.40 3.88 26.28
CA LYS A 242 -1.40 3.10 27.03
C LYS A 242 -1.49 3.69 28.45
N VAL A 243 -2.39 4.65 28.61
CA VAL A 243 -2.94 4.97 29.94
C VAL A 243 -3.63 3.69 30.43
N PRO A 244 -3.33 3.20 31.65
CA PRO A 244 -4.03 2.05 32.18
C PRO A 244 -5.52 2.36 32.21
N VAL A 245 -6.32 1.47 31.62
CA VAL A 245 -7.77 1.50 31.74
C VAL A 245 -8.05 1.26 33.23
N THR A 246 -8.36 2.31 33.98
CA THR A 246 -8.99 2.17 35.29
C THR A 246 -10.36 1.57 35.06
N GLU A 247 -10.45 0.26 35.26
CA GLU A 247 -11.72 -0.42 35.53
C GLU A 247 -12.33 0.26 36.74
N THR A 248 -13.32 1.13 36.52
CA THR A 248 -14.21 1.57 37.59
C THR A 248 -15.15 0.41 37.85
N GLY A 249 -14.70 -0.51 38.71
CA GLY A 249 -15.55 -1.49 39.35
C GLY A 249 -16.61 -0.77 40.18
N ASN A 250 -17.78 -0.55 39.61
CA ASN A 250 -18.98 -0.29 40.39
C ASN A 250 -19.40 -1.62 41.01
N SER A 251 -18.99 -1.84 42.26
CA SER A 251 -19.47 -2.94 43.09
C SER A 251 -19.78 -2.38 44.46
N GLU A 252 -21.08 -2.39 44.74
CA GLU A 252 -21.71 -2.58 46.05
C GLU A 252 -21.75 -1.39 47.02
N ASP A 253 -22.97 -0.86 47.20
CA ASP A 253 -23.48 -0.57 48.54
C ASP A 253 -24.75 -1.41 48.76
N ILE A 254 -24.56 -2.52 49.46
CA ILE A 254 -25.62 -3.33 50.06
C ILE A 254 -26.08 -2.59 51.32
N GLN A 255 -27.27 -2.00 51.27
CA GLN A 255 -27.97 -1.52 52.47
C GLN A 255 -28.30 -2.72 53.38
N THR A 256 -27.60 -2.78 54.51
CA THR A 256 -27.91 -3.71 55.60
C THR A 256 -28.68 -2.95 56.67
N ILE A 257 -29.86 -3.47 57.00
CA ILE A 257 -30.74 -3.05 58.09
C ILE A 257 -30.11 -3.48 59.42
N SER A 258 -30.10 -2.59 60.42
CA SER A 258 -30.05 -3.04 61.82
C SER A 258 -30.68 -2.04 62.80
N GLN A 259 -31.74 -2.53 63.46
CA GLN A 259 -32.32 -2.22 64.79
C GLN A 259 -32.87 -0.82 65.06
#